data_AF-A0A8R7ULI7-F1
#
_entry.id   AF-A0A8R7ULI7-F1
#
_cell.length_a   1.000
_cell.length_b   1.000
_cell.length_c   1.000
_cell.angle_alpha   90.00
_cell.angle_beta   90.00
_cell.angle_gamma   90.00
#
_symmetry.space_group_name_H-M   'P 1'
#
loop_
_entity.id
_entity.type
_entity.pdbx_description
1 polymer ?
#
loop_
_entity_poly.entity_id
_entity_poly.type
_entity_poly.pdbx_seq_one_letter_code
_entity_poly.pdbx_strand_id
1 'polypeptide(L)'
;MSSSEPRPRPAASFSGDLPEDALYEVLLRIPAKELCRLRAVCPAWHALTSDPPFVAAHKSTHRTAPPLLAIAYRDDSEVNGVAISDLSGNVVRRIPVTGYEIVMVNESGDAVHRSSSKEEHDSICVVRSRLDLVCFHWNVYSRTFCVLNPVTGATLDLPMGHSKELEHELEVQGRKWGCHVEWCAFGKVSSTREYKALRICSIRDRQVCEVITFDDTNHGSWRRKQDPPPRICTGRQMRCVVVDGVVYFLMDFHYTYFETGVITIEPGSIASFNLEAEEWGVLPGPGQVKRFVQENKKYSYSQLELQLSLAELNGCLVLVHNIHKVSMDLWFLTDFEKGIWVKKYSLPSHVARLFWYPFLMLDDGRIFFSGMDCLEGILSGGEQGEGFLQSYDPRNDTYADALELRDPRSICIYTGSVLSL
;
A
#
# COMPACT_ATOMS: atom_id res chain seq x y z
N MET A 1 0.24 89.15 7.69
CA MET A 1 -0.20 87.78 8.00
C MET A 1 0.58 86.84 7.11
N SER A 2 1.52 86.08 7.66
CA SER A 2 2.09 84.91 6.98
C SER A 2 2.35 83.87 8.05
N SER A 3 1.51 82.84 8.04
CA SER A 3 1.45 81.74 8.99
C SER A 3 2.62 80.79 8.74
N SER A 4 3.36 80.48 9.80
CA SER A 4 4.34 79.40 9.83
C SER A 4 3.64 78.04 9.78
N GLU A 5 3.75 77.31 8.67
CA GLU A 5 3.41 75.89 8.62
C GLU A 5 4.54 75.05 9.26
N PRO A 6 4.21 74.04 10.07
CA PRO A 6 5.21 73.12 10.60
C PRO A 6 5.61 72.11 9.51
N ARG A 7 6.92 71.93 9.32
CA ARG A 7 7.46 70.84 8.48
C ARG A 7 6.89 69.50 8.94
N PRO A 8 6.42 68.63 8.03
CA PRO A 8 6.09 67.26 8.39
C PRO A 8 7.35 66.56 8.93
N ARG A 9 7.22 65.90 10.08
CA ARG A 9 8.21 64.90 10.51
C ARG A 9 8.32 63.86 9.39
N PRO A 10 9.51 63.28 9.13
CA PRO A 10 9.60 62.16 8.21
C PRO A 10 8.61 61.10 8.70
N ALA A 11 7.65 60.74 7.87
CA ALA A 11 6.87 59.53 8.11
C ALA A 11 7.90 58.42 8.29
N ALA A 12 7.88 57.76 9.46
CA ALA A 12 8.54 56.49 9.59
C ALA A 12 8.00 55.64 8.43
N SER A 13 8.87 55.29 7.48
CA SER A 13 8.56 54.30 6.48
C SER A 13 8.34 53.00 7.25
N PHE A 14 7.09 52.75 7.67
CA PHE A 14 6.64 51.39 7.83
C PHE A 14 6.69 50.81 6.42
N SER A 15 7.83 50.24 6.04
CA SER A 15 7.81 49.18 5.03
C SER A 15 6.83 48.15 5.62
N GLY A 16 5.62 48.07 5.05
CA GLY A 16 4.57 47.16 5.48
C GLY A 16 4.92 45.69 5.22
N ASP A 17 6.21 45.37 5.23
CA ASP A 17 6.78 44.07 4.97
C ASP A 17 6.73 43.28 6.28
N LEU A 18 5.90 42.24 6.26
CA LEU A 18 5.83 41.26 7.34
C LEU A 18 7.24 40.67 7.56
N PRO A 19 7.72 40.59 8.82
CA PRO A 19 8.98 39.90 9.13
C PRO A 19 9.00 38.48 8.56
N GLU A 20 10.17 38.02 8.09
CA GLU A 20 10.32 36.74 7.38
C GLU A 20 9.92 35.53 8.24
N ASP A 21 10.20 35.59 9.54
CA ASP A 21 9.79 34.61 10.54
C ASP A 21 8.27 34.57 10.72
N ALA A 22 7.62 35.73 10.78
CA ALA A 22 6.17 35.83 10.84
C ALA A 22 5.51 35.31 9.56
N LEU A 23 6.09 35.61 8.39
CA LEU A 23 5.63 35.05 7.11
C LEU A 23 5.76 33.52 7.08
N TYR A 24 6.89 32.99 7.51
CA TYR A 24 7.13 31.54 7.60
C TYR A 24 6.06 30.86 8.44
N GLU A 25 5.82 31.37 9.66
CA GLU A 25 4.83 30.84 10.58
C GLU A 25 3.38 30.95 10.05
N VAL A 26 3.05 32.05 9.36
CA VAL A 26 1.73 32.21 8.72
C VAL A 26 1.55 31.18 7.62
N LEU A 27 2.51 31.07 6.69
CA LEU A 27 2.43 30.12 5.59
C LEU A 27 2.40 28.66 6.08
N LEU A 28 3.12 28.33 7.15
CA LEU A 28 3.14 26.99 7.74
C LEU A 28 1.76 26.48 8.17
N ARG A 29 0.87 27.40 8.58
CA ARG A 29 -0.50 27.09 9.05
C ARG A 29 -1.50 26.96 7.91
N ILE A 30 -1.17 27.40 6.69
CA ILE A 30 -2.06 27.34 5.54
C ILE A 30 -2.08 25.90 4.99
N PRO A 31 -3.25 25.36 4.60
CA PRO A 31 -3.30 24.03 4.02
C PRO A 31 -2.56 23.95 2.67
N ALA A 32 -2.08 22.77 2.31
CA ALA A 32 -1.14 22.62 1.20
C ALA A 32 -1.71 23.07 -0.16
N LYS A 33 -3.01 22.85 -0.41
CA LYS A 33 -3.67 23.21 -1.66
C LYS A 33 -3.65 24.73 -1.90
N GLU A 34 -3.90 25.50 -0.85
CA GLU A 34 -3.87 26.96 -0.85
C GLU A 34 -2.44 27.46 -0.98
N LEU A 35 -1.48 26.84 -0.28
CA LEU A 35 -0.06 27.15 -0.44
C LEU A 35 0.44 26.95 -1.87
N CYS A 36 0.01 25.88 -2.56
CA CYS A 36 0.34 25.67 -3.96
C CYS A 36 -0.15 26.83 -4.85
N ARG A 37 -1.27 27.48 -4.51
CA ARG A 37 -1.75 28.68 -5.22
C ARG A 37 -0.92 29.91 -4.86
N LEU A 38 -0.49 30.04 -3.61
CA LEU A 38 0.34 31.15 -3.14
C LEU A 38 1.73 31.19 -3.78
N ARG A 39 2.22 30.06 -4.32
CA ARG A 39 3.44 30.01 -5.15
C ARG A 39 3.40 30.95 -6.36
N ALA A 40 2.21 31.29 -6.86
CA ALA A 40 2.07 32.22 -7.99
C ALA A 40 2.12 33.71 -7.59
N VAL A 41 2.12 34.02 -6.28
CA VAL A 41 2.08 35.42 -5.80
C VAL A 41 3.41 36.13 -6.03
N CYS A 42 4.53 35.51 -5.63
CA CYS A 42 5.87 36.03 -5.89
C CYS A 42 6.95 34.94 -5.85
N PRO A 43 8.14 35.18 -6.46
CA PRO A 43 9.24 34.21 -6.46
C PRO A 43 9.75 33.82 -5.06
N ALA A 44 9.71 34.75 -4.10
CA ALA A 44 10.16 34.48 -2.73
C ALA A 44 9.26 33.45 -2.03
N TRP A 45 7.94 33.57 -2.18
CA TRP A 45 6.98 32.61 -1.61
C TRP A 45 7.05 31.26 -2.32
N HIS A 46 7.26 31.26 -3.63
CA HIS A 46 7.53 30.04 -4.38
C HIS A 46 8.77 29.32 -3.85
N ALA A 47 9.89 30.04 -3.69
CA ALA A 47 11.14 29.48 -3.18
C ALA A 47 10.97 28.93 -1.77
N LEU A 48 10.39 29.72 -0.85
CA LEU A 48 10.18 29.31 0.54
C LEU A 48 9.28 28.08 0.66
N THR A 49 8.15 28.03 -0.05
CA THR A 49 7.21 26.90 0.05
C THR A 49 7.68 25.65 -0.71
N SER A 50 8.73 25.76 -1.53
CA SER A 50 9.35 24.63 -2.23
C SER A 50 10.63 24.14 -1.52
N ASP A 51 11.11 24.87 -0.52
CA ASP A 51 12.30 24.54 0.24
C ASP A 51 12.08 23.26 1.07
N PRO A 52 12.96 22.24 0.99
CA PRO A 52 12.75 20.96 1.68
C PRO A 52 12.55 21.10 3.21
N PRO A 53 13.31 21.93 3.95
CA PRO A 53 13.02 22.26 5.35
C PRO A 53 11.59 22.77 5.59
N PHE A 54 11.08 23.70 4.77
CA PHE A 54 9.71 24.19 4.89
C PHE A 54 8.69 23.06 4.66
N VAL A 55 8.88 22.26 3.60
CA VAL A 55 7.99 21.14 3.30
C VAL A 55 7.95 20.12 4.45
N ALA A 56 9.11 19.83 5.06
CA ALA A 56 9.19 18.94 6.22
C ALA A 56 8.46 19.52 7.45
N ALA A 57 8.66 20.82 7.73
CA ALA A 57 7.97 21.52 8.81
C ALA A 57 6.45 21.56 8.58
N HIS A 58 6.01 21.82 7.35
CA HIS A 58 4.60 21.83 6.97
C HIS A 58 3.96 20.46 7.18
N LYS A 59 4.59 19.40 6.66
CA LYS A 59 4.15 18.02 6.88
C LYS A 59 4.07 17.67 8.37
N SER A 60 5.01 18.16 9.17
CA SER A 60 5.00 17.96 10.63
C SER A 60 3.87 18.72 11.34
N THR A 61 3.48 19.88 10.82
CA THR A 61 2.39 20.71 11.37
C THR A 61 1.02 20.12 11.01
N HIS A 62 0.89 19.58 9.80
CA HIS A 62 -0.35 19.01 9.27
C HIS A 62 -0.39 17.47 9.37
N ARG A 63 0.21 16.87 10.41
CA ARG A 63 0.25 15.40 10.58
C ARG A 63 -1.13 14.75 10.67
N THR A 64 -2.14 15.50 11.14
CA THR A 64 -3.53 15.05 11.28
C THR A 64 -4.35 15.28 10.01
N ALA A 65 -3.75 15.86 8.96
CA ALA A 65 -4.44 15.98 7.69
C ALA A 65 -4.69 14.58 7.10
N PRO A 66 -5.84 14.36 6.44
CA PRO A 66 -6.12 13.09 5.78
C PRO A 66 -4.99 12.75 4.81
N PRO A 67 -4.53 11.48 4.78
CA PRO A 67 -3.46 11.09 3.87
C PRO A 67 -3.95 11.11 2.42
N LEU A 68 -2.99 11.13 1.50
CA LEU A 68 -3.24 10.93 0.09
C LEU A 68 -3.24 9.44 -0.25
N LEU A 69 -3.92 9.09 -1.33
CA LEU A 69 -3.95 7.75 -1.90
C LEU A 69 -3.14 7.74 -3.18
N ALA A 70 -2.42 6.64 -3.43
CA ALA A 70 -1.91 6.31 -4.74
C ALA A 70 -2.68 5.12 -5.30
N ILE A 71 -3.29 5.31 -6.47
CA ILE A 71 -4.24 4.38 -7.08
C ILE A 71 -3.82 4.13 -8.52
N ALA A 72 -3.82 2.87 -8.97
CA ALA A 72 -3.61 2.59 -10.39
C ALA A 72 -4.81 3.07 -11.21
N TYR A 73 -4.54 3.70 -12.34
CA TYR A 73 -5.55 3.99 -13.35
C TYR A 73 -5.12 3.43 -14.70
N ARG A 74 -6.10 3.26 -15.58
CA ARG A 74 -5.90 3.14 -17.01
C ARG A 74 -6.83 4.15 -17.68
N ASP A 75 -6.30 4.96 -18.59
CA ASP A 75 -7.11 5.91 -19.34
C ASP A 75 -7.70 5.28 -20.61
N ASP A 76 -8.56 6.05 -21.29
CA ASP A 76 -9.25 5.63 -22.52
C ASP A 76 -8.29 5.33 -23.69
N SER A 77 -7.02 5.76 -23.58
CA SER A 77 -5.96 5.47 -24.54
C SER A 77 -5.17 4.19 -24.18
N GLU A 78 -5.68 3.40 -23.24
CA GLU A 78 -5.05 2.20 -22.69
C GLU A 78 -3.69 2.46 -22.01
N VAL A 79 -3.43 3.69 -21.59
CA VAL A 79 -2.20 4.03 -20.85
C VAL A 79 -2.44 3.76 -19.37
N ASN A 80 -1.59 2.91 -18.79
CA ASN A 80 -1.58 2.66 -17.36
C ASN A 80 -0.79 3.76 -16.63
N GLY A 81 -1.17 4.07 -15.40
CA GLY A 81 -0.45 5.04 -14.58
C GLY A 81 -0.89 5.02 -13.13
N VAL A 82 -0.26 5.86 -12.32
CA VAL A 82 -0.61 6.06 -10.91
C VAL A 82 -1.18 7.46 -10.72
N ALA A 83 -2.35 7.54 -10.10
CA ALA A 83 -2.98 8.78 -9.69
C ALA A 83 -2.77 8.98 -8.19
N ILE A 84 -2.31 10.18 -7.81
CA ILE A 84 -2.31 10.63 -6.43
C ILE A 84 -3.59 11.43 -6.19
N SER A 85 -4.43 10.99 -5.26
CA SER A 85 -5.71 11.62 -4.95
C SER A 85 -5.91 11.85 -3.46
N ASP A 86 -6.81 12.76 -3.10
CA ASP A 86 -7.34 12.80 -1.75
C ASP A 86 -8.38 11.68 -1.51
N LEU A 87 -8.87 11.58 -0.27
CA LEU A 87 -9.89 10.59 0.12
C LEU A 87 -11.28 10.86 -0.50
N SER A 88 -11.49 12.03 -1.09
CA SER A 88 -12.73 12.41 -1.80
C SER A 88 -12.65 12.10 -3.30
N GLY A 89 -11.53 11.55 -3.78
CA GLY A 89 -11.31 11.22 -5.19
C GLY A 89 -10.80 12.39 -6.04
N ASN A 90 -10.49 13.56 -5.44
CA ASN A 90 -9.89 14.63 -6.21
C ASN A 90 -8.45 14.27 -6.54
N VAL A 91 -8.17 14.10 -7.83
CA VAL A 91 -6.83 13.77 -8.30
C VAL A 91 -5.93 15.01 -8.24
N VAL A 92 -4.87 14.91 -7.46
CA VAL A 92 -3.83 15.95 -7.31
C VAL A 92 -2.80 15.85 -8.44
N ARG A 93 -2.42 14.62 -8.81
CA ARG A 93 -1.43 14.38 -9.87
C ARG A 93 -1.69 13.04 -10.56
N ARG A 94 -1.52 12.99 -11.89
CA ARG A 94 -1.50 11.76 -12.68
C ARG A 94 -0.10 11.53 -13.23
N ILE A 95 0.36 10.29 -13.13
CA ILE A 95 1.70 9.91 -13.56
C ILE A 95 1.56 8.70 -14.49
N PRO A 96 1.64 8.90 -15.82
CA PRO A 96 1.59 7.79 -16.76
C PRO A 96 2.84 6.93 -16.58
N VAL A 97 2.67 5.62 -16.74
CA VAL A 97 3.74 4.63 -16.68
C VAL A 97 3.97 4.06 -18.07
N THR A 98 5.23 3.96 -18.47
CA THR A 98 5.60 3.33 -19.74
C THR A 98 5.27 1.84 -19.68
N GLY A 99 4.55 1.35 -20.68
CA GLY A 99 4.26 -0.08 -20.82
C GLY A 99 5.53 -0.92 -21.05
N TYR A 100 5.46 -2.22 -20.79
CA TYR A 100 6.53 -3.14 -21.15
C TYR A 100 6.35 -3.71 -22.56
N GLU A 101 7.47 -4.12 -23.14
CA GLU A 101 7.58 -4.96 -24.32
C GLU A 101 8.62 -6.05 -24.04
N ILE A 102 8.20 -7.31 -24.14
CA ILE A 102 9.02 -8.48 -23.90
C ILE A 102 9.26 -9.18 -25.22
N VAL A 103 10.53 -9.46 -25.51
CA VAL A 103 10.93 -10.24 -26.67
C VAL A 103 11.58 -11.52 -26.18
N MET A 104 10.89 -12.64 -26.37
CA MET A 104 11.43 -13.98 -26.14
C MET A 104 12.35 -14.33 -27.30
N VAL A 105 13.60 -14.68 -26.98
CA VAL A 105 14.61 -15.10 -27.96
C VAL A 105 14.92 -16.59 -27.80
N ASN A 106 15.23 -17.27 -28.90
CA ASN A 106 15.76 -18.63 -28.87
C ASN A 106 17.26 -18.65 -28.52
N GLU A 107 17.85 -19.84 -28.49
CA GLU A 107 19.29 -20.02 -28.21
C GLU A 107 20.20 -19.40 -29.27
N SER A 108 19.72 -19.20 -30.51
CA SER A 108 20.45 -18.48 -31.57
C SER A 108 20.30 -16.95 -31.48
N GLY A 109 19.50 -16.44 -30.54
CA GLY A 109 19.24 -15.01 -30.35
C GLY A 109 18.12 -14.44 -31.25
N ASP A 110 17.44 -15.28 -32.03
CA ASP A 110 16.32 -14.87 -32.87
C ASP A 110 15.05 -14.70 -32.04
N ALA A 111 14.30 -13.64 -32.32
CA ALA A 111 13.01 -13.38 -31.66
C ALA A 111 11.96 -14.44 -32.06
N VAL A 112 11.45 -15.16 -31.06
CA VAL A 112 10.42 -16.21 -31.21
C VAL A 112 9.04 -15.66 -30.90
N HIS A 113 8.94 -14.79 -29.90
CA HIS A 113 7.66 -14.23 -29.46
C HIS A 113 7.88 -12.82 -28.92
N ARG A 114 6.95 -11.91 -29.23
CA ARG A 114 6.91 -10.55 -28.72
C ARG A 114 5.57 -10.38 -28.05
N SER A 115 5.58 -9.87 -26.82
CA SER A 115 4.37 -9.51 -26.12
C SER A 115 4.53 -8.15 -25.47
N SER A 116 3.44 -7.40 -25.42
CA SER A 116 3.43 -6.07 -24.82
C SER A 116 2.25 -5.92 -23.87
N SER A 117 2.42 -5.02 -22.89
CA SER A 117 1.35 -4.63 -21.97
C SER A 117 0.06 -4.19 -22.69
N LYS A 118 0.17 -3.61 -23.90
CA LYS A 118 -0.98 -3.18 -24.70
C LYS A 118 -1.72 -4.35 -25.34
N GLU A 119 -0.99 -5.29 -25.96
CA GLU A 119 -1.58 -6.47 -26.61
C GLU A 119 -2.25 -7.40 -25.59
N GLU A 120 -1.66 -7.53 -24.41
CA GLU A 120 -2.19 -8.36 -23.33
C GLU A 120 -3.32 -7.67 -22.54
N HIS A 121 -3.64 -6.41 -22.86
CA HIS A 121 -4.51 -5.55 -22.07
C HIS A 121 -4.13 -5.55 -20.57
N ASP A 122 -2.82 -5.57 -20.26
CA ASP A 122 -2.32 -5.73 -18.90
C ASP A 122 -2.40 -4.42 -18.10
N SER A 123 -2.76 -4.54 -16.82
CA SER A 123 -2.96 -3.43 -15.89
C SER A 123 -1.93 -3.49 -14.78
N ILE A 124 -1.60 -2.33 -14.23
CA ILE A 124 -0.74 -2.27 -13.05
C ILE A 124 -1.56 -2.42 -11.76
N CYS A 125 -0.94 -3.02 -10.76
CA CYS A 125 -1.44 -3.10 -9.40
C CYS A 125 -0.44 -2.41 -8.46
N VAL A 126 -0.91 -1.42 -7.70
CA VAL A 126 -0.11 -0.73 -6.68
C VAL A 126 0.02 -1.63 -5.46
N VAL A 127 1.26 -1.82 -4.99
CA VAL A 127 1.58 -2.58 -3.79
C VAL A 127 1.21 -1.77 -2.55
N ARG A 128 0.46 -2.40 -1.65
CA ARG A 128 0.07 -1.79 -0.38
C ARG A 128 1.28 -1.44 0.46
N SER A 129 1.39 -0.16 0.76
CA SER A 129 2.45 0.43 1.56
C SER A 129 1.97 1.78 2.10
N ARG A 130 2.71 2.32 3.06
CA ARG A 130 2.49 3.65 3.64
C ARG A 130 3.79 4.45 3.57
N LEU A 131 4.14 4.87 2.35
CA LEU A 131 5.46 5.42 2.02
C LEU A 131 5.37 6.64 1.10
N ASP A 132 6.49 7.33 0.93
CA ASP A 132 6.68 8.46 0.02
C ASP A 132 7.13 8.03 -1.40
N LEU A 133 7.34 6.73 -1.61
CA LEU A 133 7.48 6.10 -2.91
C LEU A 133 6.34 5.09 -3.13
N VAL A 134 6.01 4.83 -4.39
CA VAL A 134 4.93 3.91 -4.77
C VAL A 134 5.51 2.72 -5.50
N CYS A 135 5.38 1.53 -4.93
CA CYS A 135 5.72 0.30 -5.65
C CYS A 135 4.49 -0.26 -6.37
N PHE A 136 4.68 -0.77 -7.59
CA PHE A 136 3.64 -1.44 -8.35
C PHE A 136 4.22 -2.60 -9.17
N HIS A 137 3.34 -3.47 -9.64
CA HIS A 137 3.68 -4.56 -10.56
C HIS A 137 2.61 -4.71 -11.63
N TRP A 138 2.93 -5.43 -12.69
CA TRP A 138 1.98 -5.77 -13.76
C TRP A 138 1.15 -7.00 -13.38
N ASN A 139 -0.13 -7.04 -13.78
CA ASN A 139 -1.09 -8.06 -13.32
C ASN A 139 -0.96 -9.40 -14.04
N VAL A 140 -0.72 -9.36 -15.36
CA VAL A 140 -0.44 -10.53 -16.20
C VAL A 140 1.04 -10.86 -16.09
N TYR A 141 1.91 -9.85 -16.22
CA TYR A 141 3.35 -10.03 -16.07
C TYR A 141 3.81 -9.79 -14.63
N SER A 142 3.41 -10.69 -13.71
CA SER A 142 3.64 -10.58 -12.25
C SER A 142 5.10 -10.59 -11.77
N ARG A 143 6.08 -10.62 -12.67
CA ARG A 143 7.51 -10.78 -12.32
C ARG A 143 8.28 -9.47 -12.19
N THR A 144 7.78 -8.37 -12.74
CA THR A 144 8.48 -7.07 -12.69
C THR A 144 7.87 -6.15 -11.66
N PHE A 145 8.73 -5.63 -10.80
CA PHE A 145 8.40 -4.61 -9.82
C PHE A 145 8.98 -3.29 -10.27
N CYS A 146 8.19 -2.25 -10.15
CA CYS A 146 8.60 -0.89 -10.45
C CYS A 146 8.37 -0.02 -9.22
N VAL A 147 9.26 0.93 -8.99
CA VAL A 147 9.16 1.89 -7.89
C VAL A 147 9.07 3.27 -8.51
N LEU A 148 7.94 3.92 -8.31
CA LEU A 148 7.65 5.25 -8.77
C LEU A 148 7.95 6.26 -7.67
N ASN A 149 8.68 7.32 -8.02
CA ASN A 149 8.77 8.54 -7.24
C ASN A 149 7.69 9.52 -7.69
N PRO A 150 6.63 9.78 -6.89
CA PRO A 150 5.54 10.63 -7.33
C PRO A 150 5.91 12.11 -7.49
N VAL A 151 7.01 12.56 -6.88
CA VAL A 151 7.52 13.94 -6.97
C VAL A 151 8.19 14.17 -8.32
N THR A 152 9.09 13.28 -8.71
CA THR A 152 9.84 13.43 -9.97
C THR A 152 9.11 12.81 -11.17
N GLY A 153 8.19 11.88 -10.93
CA GLY A 153 7.59 11.03 -11.96
C GLY A 153 8.52 9.94 -12.49
N ALA A 154 9.74 9.82 -11.93
CA ALA A 154 10.70 8.82 -12.35
C ALA A 154 10.31 7.42 -11.85
N THR A 155 10.45 6.43 -12.72
CA THR A 155 10.23 5.01 -12.39
C THR A 155 11.56 4.27 -12.37
N LEU A 156 11.72 3.43 -11.35
CA LEU A 156 12.84 2.54 -11.15
C LEU A 156 12.38 1.10 -11.37
N ASP A 157 12.87 0.46 -12.42
CA ASP A 157 12.59 -0.96 -12.66
C ASP A 157 13.52 -1.82 -11.80
N LEU A 158 12.94 -2.67 -10.96
CA LEU A 158 13.69 -3.64 -10.18
C LEU A 158 14.09 -4.83 -11.06
N PRO A 159 15.25 -5.47 -10.79
CA PRO A 159 15.74 -6.57 -11.61
C PRO A 159 14.71 -7.69 -11.79
N MET A 160 14.54 -8.14 -13.03
CA MET A 160 13.58 -9.21 -13.37
C MET A 160 14.06 -10.60 -12.94
N GLY A 161 15.39 -10.81 -12.96
CA GLY A 161 16.03 -12.08 -12.60
C GLY A 161 15.83 -12.48 -11.14
N HIS A 162 16.17 -13.73 -10.85
CA HIS A 162 16.21 -14.24 -9.48
C HIS A 162 17.61 -14.04 -8.87
N SER A 163 17.74 -14.32 -7.59
CA SER A 163 19.07 -14.43 -6.98
C SER A 163 19.85 -15.53 -7.68
N LYS A 164 21.18 -15.39 -7.76
CA LYS A 164 22.05 -16.36 -8.44
C LYS A 164 21.86 -17.78 -7.90
N GLU A 165 21.62 -17.91 -6.60
CA GLU A 165 21.37 -19.19 -5.93
C GLU A 165 20.08 -19.84 -6.46
N LEU A 166 19.01 -19.06 -6.61
CA LEU A 166 17.72 -19.56 -7.09
C LEU A 166 17.74 -19.83 -8.59
N GLU A 167 18.42 -18.98 -9.38
CA GLU A 167 18.63 -19.22 -10.81
C GLU A 167 19.35 -20.54 -11.04
N HIS A 168 20.43 -20.78 -10.30
CA HIS A 168 21.17 -22.05 -10.37
C HIS A 168 20.29 -23.24 -9.98
N GLU A 169 19.48 -23.12 -8.92
CA GLU A 169 18.55 -24.18 -8.51
C GLU A 169 17.53 -24.51 -9.62
N LEU A 170 16.96 -23.48 -10.25
CA LEU A 170 15.99 -23.63 -11.34
C LEU A 170 16.61 -24.22 -12.60
N GLU A 171 17.85 -23.85 -12.92
CA GLU A 171 18.61 -24.41 -14.05
C GLU A 171 18.90 -25.90 -13.85
N VAL A 172 19.40 -26.29 -12.67
CA VAL A 172 19.68 -27.70 -12.34
C VAL A 172 18.39 -28.54 -12.41
N GLN A 173 17.25 -27.98 -12.03
CA GLN A 173 15.96 -28.66 -12.11
C GLN A 173 15.35 -28.68 -13.52
N GLY A 174 16.00 -28.06 -14.52
CA GLY A 174 15.48 -27.93 -15.89
C GLY A 174 14.21 -27.07 -15.97
N ARG A 175 14.02 -26.12 -15.06
CA ARG A 175 12.76 -25.37 -14.85
C ARG A 175 12.97 -23.87 -14.75
N LYS A 176 13.67 -23.29 -15.73
CA LYS A 176 13.92 -21.84 -15.81
C LYS A 176 12.64 -20.97 -15.70
N TRP A 177 11.48 -21.52 -16.07
CA TRP A 177 10.19 -20.81 -16.11
C TRP A 177 9.19 -21.19 -15.00
N GLY A 178 9.52 -22.15 -14.13
CA GLY A 178 8.56 -22.74 -13.16
C GLY A 178 8.34 -21.96 -11.86
N CYS A 179 8.79 -20.71 -11.79
CA CYS A 179 8.76 -19.87 -10.59
C CYS A 179 7.73 -18.73 -10.77
N HIS A 180 6.72 -18.65 -9.91
CA HIS A 180 5.70 -17.58 -9.97
C HIS A 180 5.75 -16.71 -8.71
N VAL A 181 5.69 -15.38 -8.87
CA VAL A 181 5.68 -14.46 -7.72
C VAL A 181 4.27 -14.41 -7.13
N GLU A 182 4.11 -14.92 -5.91
CA GLU A 182 2.83 -14.96 -5.19
C GLU A 182 2.55 -13.68 -4.42
N TRP A 183 3.59 -13.11 -3.81
CA TRP A 183 3.47 -11.92 -2.97
C TRP A 183 4.55 -10.91 -3.24
N CYS A 184 4.20 -9.64 -3.00
CA CYS A 184 5.13 -8.54 -2.88
C CYS A 184 4.80 -7.74 -1.63
N ALA A 185 5.85 -7.29 -0.96
CA ALA A 185 5.77 -6.30 0.08
C ALA A 185 6.82 -5.22 -0.16
N PHE A 186 6.46 -3.98 0.14
CA PHE A 186 7.33 -2.83 -0.01
C PHE A 186 7.36 -2.03 1.29
N GLY A 187 8.57 -1.83 1.82
CA GLY A 187 8.78 -1.22 3.13
C GLY A 187 10.04 -0.36 3.17
N LYS A 188 10.16 0.40 4.25
CA LYS A 188 11.34 1.22 4.54
C LYS A 188 11.86 0.86 5.92
N VAL A 189 13.16 0.67 6.03
CA VAL A 189 13.82 0.38 7.31
C VAL A 189 14.02 1.69 8.06
N SER A 190 13.49 1.79 9.28
CA SER A 190 13.47 3.05 10.04
C SER A 190 14.87 3.53 10.45
N SER A 191 15.79 2.61 10.78
CA SER A 191 17.15 2.91 11.22
C SER A 191 18.09 3.37 10.09
N THR A 192 18.06 2.67 8.95
CA THR A 192 18.94 2.97 7.80
C THR A 192 18.30 3.91 6.78
N ARG A 193 16.98 4.10 6.83
CA ARG A 193 16.16 4.83 5.84
C ARG A 193 16.14 4.21 4.44
N GLU A 194 16.71 3.03 4.28
CA GLU A 194 16.73 2.31 2.99
C GLU A 194 15.36 1.72 2.68
N TYR A 195 15.07 1.62 1.38
CA TYR A 195 13.89 0.93 0.90
C TYR A 195 14.21 -0.54 0.65
N LYS A 196 13.26 -1.40 1.00
CA LYS A 196 13.33 -2.83 0.74
C LYS A 196 12.05 -3.31 0.08
N ALA A 197 12.22 -4.12 -0.95
CA ALA A 197 11.14 -4.92 -1.49
C ALA A 197 11.40 -6.39 -1.17
N LEU A 198 10.34 -7.10 -0.80
CA LEU A 198 10.34 -8.52 -0.56
C LEU A 198 9.36 -9.16 -1.53
N ARG A 199 9.76 -10.28 -2.12
CA ARG A 199 8.86 -11.12 -2.91
C ARG A 199 8.87 -12.55 -2.40
N ILE A 200 7.69 -13.17 -2.43
CA ILE A 200 7.54 -14.60 -2.20
C ILE A 200 7.24 -15.26 -3.52
N CYS A 201 8.07 -16.22 -3.89
CA CYS A 201 7.98 -16.98 -5.12
C CYS A 201 7.54 -18.42 -4.80
N SER A 202 6.67 -18.99 -5.62
CA SER A 202 6.28 -20.40 -5.51
C SER A 202 7.04 -21.25 -6.52
N ILE A 203 7.59 -22.36 -6.04
CA ILE A 203 8.31 -23.36 -6.81
C ILE A 203 7.77 -24.73 -6.40
N ARG A 204 6.94 -25.33 -7.25
CA ARG A 204 6.14 -26.53 -6.93
C ARG A 204 5.28 -26.27 -5.69
N ASP A 205 5.53 -26.99 -4.60
CA ASP A 205 4.80 -26.88 -3.34
C ASP A 205 5.55 -26.03 -2.30
N ARG A 206 6.73 -25.50 -2.64
CA ARG A 206 7.58 -24.71 -1.74
C ARG A 206 7.48 -23.21 -2.04
N GLN A 207 7.54 -22.40 -0.98
CA GLN A 207 7.64 -20.95 -1.07
C GLN A 207 9.07 -20.49 -0.79
N VAL A 208 9.51 -19.50 -1.56
CA VAL A 208 10.87 -18.98 -1.60
C VAL A 208 10.82 -17.48 -1.34
N CYS A 209 11.65 -17.01 -0.42
CA CYS A 209 11.77 -15.60 -0.07
C CYS A 209 13.00 -14.97 -0.71
N GLU A 210 12.79 -13.85 -1.40
CA GLU A 210 13.86 -12.99 -1.91
C GLU A 210 13.64 -11.55 -1.44
N VAL A 211 14.74 -10.88 -1.10
CA VAL A 211 14.75 -9.48 -0.67
C VAL A 211 15.70 -8.69 -1.53
N ILE A 212 15.30 -7.48 -1.90
CA ILE A 212 16.16 -6.49 -2.53
C ILE A 212 16.16 -5.22 -1.68
N THR A 213 17.34 -4.62 -1.56
CA THR A 213 17.55 -3.34 -0.92
C THR A 213 18.07 -2.39 -1.98
N PHE A 214 17.49 -1.21 -2.04
CA PHE A 214 17.83 -0.21 -3.03
C PHE A 214 17.67 1.19 -2.44
N ASP A 215 18.37 2.14 -3.05
CA ASP A 215 18.30 3.56 -2.72
C ASP A 215 18.21 4.38 -4.01
N ASP A 216 18.28 5.71 -3.89
CA ASP A 216 18.18 6.62 -5.04
C ASP A 216 19.35 6.48 -6.03
N THR A 217 20.42 5.76 -5.68
CA THR A 217 21.66 5.64 -6.45
C THR A 217 21.98 4.21 -6.91
N ASN A 218 21.37 3.19 -6.31
CA ASN A 218 21.68 1.80 -6.53
C ASN A 218 20.42 0.94 -6.67
N HIS A 219 20.29 0.30 -7.83
CA HIS A 219 19.15 -0.56 -8.19
C HIS A 219 19.09 -1.89 -7.40
N GLY A 220 20.15 -2.22 -6.64
CA GLY A 220 20.21 -3.41 -5.80
C GLY A 220 20.23 -4.72 -6.59
N SER A 221 20.28 -5.85 -5.87
CA SER A 221 20.12 -7.18 -6.44
C SER A 221 19.29 -8.06 -5.50
N TRP A 222 18.50 -8.97 -6.09
CA TRP A 222 17.72 -9.92 -5.32
C TRP A 222 18.65 -10.89 -4.59
N ARG A 223 18.41 -11.05 -3.29
CA ARG A 223 19.13 -11.96 -2.41
C ARG A 223 18.18 -12.99 -1.85
N ARG A 224 18.58 -14.25 -1.92
CA ARG A 224 17.85 -15.36 -1.30
C ARG A 224 17.85 -15.23 0.21
N LYS A 225 16.69 -15.44 0.83
CA LYS A 225 16.54 -15.55 2.29
C LYS A 225 15.98 -16.90 2.68
N GLN A 226 15.95 -17.17 3.98
CA GLN A 226 15.29 -18.36 4.52
C GLN A 226 13.85 -18.41 3.99
N ASP A 227 13.36 -19.63 3.75
CA ASP A 227 11.97 -19.82 3.33
C ASP A 227 11.00 -19.38 4.42
N PRO A 228 9.79 -18.93 4.04
CA PRO A 228 8.72 -18.73 5.00
C PRO A 228 8.58 -19.99 5.88
N PRO A 229 8.39 -19.84 7.20
CA PRO A 229 8.30 -20.96 8.15
C PRO A 229 7.24 -22.02 7.75
N PRO A 230 5.99 -22.05 8.26
CA PRO A 230 4.93 -22.76 7.54
C PRO A 230 4.46 -21.99 6.31
N ARG A 231 3.77 -22.70 5.42
CA ARG A 231 3.20 -22.14 4.19
C ARG A 231 2.33 -20.93 4.51
N ILE A 232 2.55 -19.83 3.78
CA ILE A 232 1.70 -18.64 3.85
C ILE A 232 0.57 -18.75 2.82
N CYS A 233 -0.60 -18.18 3.14
CA CYS A 233 -1.76 -18.18 2.24
C CYS A 233 -1.36 -17.63 0.88
N THR A 234 -1.91 -18.21 -0.19
CA THR A 234 -1.71 -17.73 -1.55
C THR A 234 -2.95 -16.97 -2.04
N GLY A 235 -2.81 -16.27 -3.17
CA GLY A 235 -3.91 -15.61 -3.85
C GLY A 235 -4.10 -14.13 -3.53
N ARG A 236 -4.83 -13.43 -4.40
CA ARG A 236 -4.89 -11.95 -4.46
C ARG A 236 -5.79 -11.29 -3.39
N GLN A 237 -5.95 -11.89 -2.22
CA GLN A 237 -6.71 -11.31 -1.10
C GLN A 237 -5.81 -10.48 -0.18
N MET A 238 -6.41 -9.77 0.78
CA MET A 238 -5.71 -8.82 1.65
C MET A 238 -5.07 -9.55 2.83
N ARG A 239 -4.06 -10.37 2.51
CA ARG A 239 -3.42 -11.29 3.45
C ARG A 239 -1.97 -10.93 3.75
N CYS A 240 -1.50 -9.82 3.19
CA CYS A 240 -0.19 -9.26 3.42
C CYS A 240 -0.32 -7.78 3.82
N VAL A 241 0.44 -7.35 4.82
CA VAL A 241 0.54 -5.94 5.21
C VAL A 241 1.92 -5.63 5.76
N VAL A 242 2.38 -4.39 5.57
CA VAL A 242 3.63 -3.89 6.15
C VAL A 242 3.30 -2.91 7.27
N VAL A 243 3.81 -3.17 8.48
CA VAL A 243 3.66 -2.26 9.63
C VAL A 243 5.04 -2.06 10.24
N ASP A 244 5.46 -0.79 10.33
CA ASP A 244 6.73 -0.37 10.95
C ASP A 244 7.96 -1.22 10.54
N GLY A 245 8.14 -1.42 9.23
CA GLY A 245 9.28 -2.18 8.70
C GLY A 245 9.19 -3.70 8.87
N VAL A 246 8.06 -4.23 9.34
CA VAL A 246 7.80 -5.68 9.41
C VAL A 246 6.69 -6.04 8.42
N VAL A 247 6.92 -7.08 7.63
CA VAL A 247 5.92 -7.64 6.70
C VAL A 247 5.19 -8.78 7.39
N TYR A 248 3.86 -8.78 7.33
CA TYR A 248 3.02 -9.80 7.96
C TYR A 248 2.19 -10.53 6.90
N PHE A 249 2.16 -11.86 6.99
CA PHE A 249 1.42 -12.75 6.10
C PHE A 249 0.52 -13.67 6.90
N LEU A 250 -0.74 -13.84 6.47
CA LEU A 250 -1.57 -14.92 7.01
C LEU A 250 -1.01 -16.29 6.60
N MET A 251 -1.00 -17.22 7.55
CA MET A 251 -0.53 -18.58 7.33
C MET A 251 -1.64 -19.48 6.80
N ASP A 252 -1.29 -20.39 5.89
CA ASP A 252 -2.21 -21.31 5.21
C ASP A 252 -2.49 -22.55 6.06
N PHE A 253 -3.46 -22.45 6.96
CA PHE A 253 -3.91 -23.57 7.78
C PHE A 253 -4.87 -24.51 7.02
N HIS A 254 -5.53 -24.04 5.97
CA HIS A 254 -6.52 -24.82 5.24
C HIS A 254 -5.88 -25.86 4.35
N TYR A 255 -4.83 -25.51 3.60
CA TYR A 255 -4.10 -26.44 2.75
C TYR A 255 -3.52 -27.59 3.56
N THR A 256 -2.90 -27.29 4.71
CA THR A 256 -2.39 -28.34 5.62
C THR A 256 -3.48 -29.27 6.12
N TYR A 257 -4.68 -28.74 6.42
CA TYR A 257 -5.81 -29.54 6.85
C TYR A 257 -6.36 -30.40 5.71
N PHE A 258 -6.43 -29.86 4.49
CA PHE A 258 -6.89 -30.59 3.32
C PHE A 258 -5.95 -31.77 2.97
N GLU A 259 -4.63 -31.57 3.04
CA GLU A 259 -3.65 -32.62 2.74
C GLU A 259 -3.58 -33.71 3.82
N THR A 260 -3.61 -33.33 5.09
CA THR A 260 -3.27 -34.25 6.20
C THR A 260 -4.48 -34.70 7.02
N GLY A 261 -5.62 -34.02 6.90
CA GLY A 261 -6.77 -34.20 7.78
C GLY A 261 -6.57 -33.69 9.21
N VAL A 262 -5.41 -33.09 9.51
CA VAL A 262 -5.03 -32.57 10.83
C VAL A 262 -4.68 -31.09 10.73
N ILE A 263 -5.12 -30.31 11.71
CA ILE A 263 -4.76 -28.89 11.82
C ILE A 263 -3.39 -28.80 12.45
N THR A 264 -2.36 -28.54 11.64
CA THR A 264 -0.98 -28.36 12.11
C THR A 264 -0.65 -26.89 12.37
N ILE A 265 -1.37 -25.96 11.72
CA ILE A 265 -1.24 -24.52 11.88
C ILE A 265 -2.51 -23.97 12.52
N GLU A 266 -2.37 -23.20 13.60
CA GLU A 266 -3.53 -22.65 14.29
C GLU A 266 -4.23 -21.59 13.43
N PRO A 267 -5.57 -21.59 13.32
CA PRO A 267 -6.29 -20.62 12.52
C PRO A 267 -5.98 -19.17 12.94
N GLY A 268 -5.67 -18.33 11.95
CA GLY A 268 -5.29 -16.94 12.17
C GLY A 268 -3.83 -16.71 12.57
N SER A 269 -2.98 -17.75 12.56
CA SER A 269 -1.53 -17.56 12.74
C SER A 269 -0.94 -16.69 11.63
N ILE A 270 0.09 -15.92 11.97
CA ILE A 270 0.72 -14.93 11.09
C ILE A 270 2.22 -15.20 11.03
N ALA A 271 2.78 -15.26 9.82
CA ALA A 271 4.22 -15.21 9.60
C ALA A 271 4.66 -13.75 9.49
N SER A 272 5.72 -13.38 10.20
CA SER A 272 6.30 -12.04 10.15
C SER A 272 7.69 -12.07 9.57
N PHE A 273 8.05 -11.11 8.73
CA PHE A 273 9.40 -10.92 8.22
C PHE A 273 9.89 -9.52 8.59
N ASN A 274 10.90 -9.44 9.44
CA ASN A 274 11.50 -8.16 9.82
C ASN A 274 12.42 -7.69 8.68
N LEU A 275 12.14 -6.54 8.05
CA LEU A 275 12.94 -6.05 6.93
C LEU A 275 14.33 -5.57 7.34
N GLU A 276 14.51 -5.15 8.60
CA GLU A 276 15.80 -4.71 9.13
C GLU A 276 16.73 -5.90 9.39
N ALA A 277 16.28 -6.85 10.22
CA ALA A 277 17.02 -8.06 10.54
C ALA A 277 17.05 -9.07 9.37
N GLU A 278 16.09 -8.99 8.44
CA GLU A 278 15.86 -9.95 7.36
C GLU A 278 15.62 -11.37 7.87
N GLU A 279 14.89 -11.48 8.97
CA GLU A 279 14.58 -12.72 9.68
C GLU A 279 13.08 -12.97 9.78
N TRP A 280 12.73 -14.26 9.78
CA TRP A 280 11.35 -14.71 9.96
C TRP A 280 11.01 -14.88 11.44
N GLY A 281 9.76 -14.58 11.75
CA GLY A 281 9.10 -14.89 13.02
C GLY A 281 7.71 -15.45 12.78
N VAL A 282 7.09 -15.95 13.84
CA VAL A 282 5.73 -16.47 13.83
C VAL A 282 4.97 -15.88 15.01
N LEU A 283 3.77 -15.40 14.73
CA LEU A 283 2.86 -14.85 15.72
C LEU A 283 1.58 -15.69 15.79
N PRO A 284 1.15 -16.10 16.98
CA PRO A 284 -0.16 -16.72 17.13
C PRO A 284 -1.26 -15.68 16.87
N GLY A 285 -2.34 -16.11 16.23
CA GLY A 285 -3.53 -15.28 16.04
C GLY A 285 -4.38 -15.13 17.31
N PRO A 286 -5.47 -14.34 17.26
CA PRO A 286 -6.41 -14.23 18.37
C PRO A 286 -7.01 -15.59 18.75
N GLY A 287 -7.05 -15.89 20.06
CA GLY A 287 -7.55 -17.18 20.56
C GLY A 287 -9.00 -17.50 20.17
N GLN A 288 -9.83 -16.48 19.96
CA GLN A 288 -11.21 -16.62 19.50
C GLN A 288 -11.29 -17.07 18.04
N VAL A 289 -10.39 -16.61 17.18
CA VAL A 289 -10.31 -17.04 15.78
C VAL A 289 -9.87 -18.51 15.72
N LYS A 290 -8.89 -18.89 16.53
CA LYS A 290 -8.42 -20.28 16.67
C LYS A 290 -9.55 -21.25 17.02
N ARG A 291 -10.44 -20.87 17.93
CA ARG A 291 -11.55 -21.73 18.41
C ARG A 291 -12.85 -21.58 17.61
N PHE A 292 -12.90 -20.63 16.68
CA PHE A 292 -14.14 -20.22 16.01
C PHE A 292 -14.91 -21.38 15.38
N VAL A 293 -14.25 -22.20 14.56
CA VAL A 293 -14.89 -23.35 13.87
C VAL A 293 -15.36 -24.42 14.86
N GLN A 294 -14.59 -24.66 15.92
CA GLN A 294 -14.93 -25.65 16.95
C GLN A 294 -16.17 -25.22 17.76
N GLU A 295 -16.25 -23.93 18.09
CA GLU A 295 -17.36 -23.33 18.83
C GLU A 295 -18.59 -23.09 17.93
N ASN A 296 -18.39 -22.93 16.62
CA ASN A 296 -19.44 -22.63 15.64
C ASN A 296 -19.48 -23.66 14.51
N LYS A 297 -20.01 -24.86 14.78
CA LYS A 297 -20.07 -26.02 13.87
C LYS A 297 -20.74 -25.78 12.50
N LYS A 298 -21.40 -24.64 12.30
CA LYS A 298 -21.99 -24.24 11.02
C LYS A 298 -20.94 -23.72 10.01
N TYR A 299 -19.75 -23.36 10.47
CA TYR A 299 -18.66 -22.87 9.61
C TYR A 299 -17.62 -23.95 9.38
N SER A 300 -16.96 -23.90 8.21
CA SER A 300 -15.79 -24.73 7.90
C SER A 300 -14.48 -23.93 7.98
N TYR A 301 -13.33 -24.62 8.03
CA TYR A 301 -12.02 -23.96 7.96
C TYR A 301 -11.80 -23.23 6.63
N SER A 302 -12.31 -23.75 5.51
CA SER A 302 -12.25 -23.09 4.20
C SER A 302 -13.03 -21.77 4.22
N GLN A 303 -14.20 -21.75 4.87
CA GLN A 303 -14.97 -20.52 5.03
C GLN A 303 -14.25 -19.52 5.94
N LEU A 304 -13.67 -19.98 7.05
CA LEU A 304 -12.90 -19.12 7.95
C LEU A 304 -11.72 -18.48 7.21
N GLU A 305 -10.96 -19.23 6.43
CA GLU A 305 -9.83 -18.69 5.66
C GLU A 305 -10.23 -17.56 4.69
N LEU A 306 -11.41 -17.66 4.06
CA LEU A 306 -11.96 -16.61 3.19
C LEU A 306 -12.43 -15.37 3.95
N GLN A 307 -12.67 -15.48 5.26
CA GLN A 307 -13.13 -14.38 6.12
C GLN A 307 -11.97 -13.64 6.79
N LEU A 308 -10.74 -14.15 6.71
CA LEU A 308 -9.58 -13.56 7.36
C LEU A 308 -8.78 -12.68 6.40
N SER A 309 -8.41 -11.50 6.90
CA SER A 309 -7.51 -10.56 6.22
C SER A 309 -6.67 -9.78 7.23
N LEU A 310 -5.65 -9.08 6.75
CA LEU A 310 -4.79 -8.20 7.53
C LEU A 310 -4.93 -6.76 7.07
N ALA A 311 -4.79 -5.83 8.03
CA ALA A 311 -4.78 -4.40 7.79
C ALA A 311 -3.78 -3.70 8.70
N GLU A 312 -3.31 -2.53 8.27
CA GLU A 312 -2.60 -1.57 9.12
C GLU A 312 -3.60 -0.47 9.47
N LEU A 313 -3.97 -0.36 10.74
CA LEU A 313 -4.88 0.68 11.21
C LEU A 313 -4.24 1.38 12.40
N ASN A 314 -4.08 2.70 12.31
CA ASN A 314 -3.42 3.53 13.33
C ASN A 314 -2.02 3.01 13.73
N GLY A 315 -1.23 2.54 12.76
CA GLY A 315 0.12 2.00 13.02
C GLY A 315 0.14 0.66 13.75
N CYS A 316 -1.01 0.00 13.91
CA CYS A 316 -1.09 -1.33 14.50
C CYS A 316 -1.36 -2.39 13.43
N LEU A 317 -0.79 -3.59 13.62
CA LEU A 317 -1.23 -4.78 12.92
C LEU A 317 -2.64 -5.16 13.39
N VAL A 318 -3.55 -5.32 12.43
CA VAL A 318 -4.93 -5.72 12.69
C VAL A 318 -5.26 -6.99 11.93
N LEU A 319 -5.74 -8.01 12.64
CA LEU A 319 -6.38 -9.18 12.05
C LEU A 319 -7.88 -8.91 11.95
N VAL A 320 -8.39 -8.99 10.73
CA VAL A 320 -9.80 -8.74 10.41
C VAL A 320 -10.49 -10.09 10.25
N HIS A 321 -11.53 -10.33 11.04
CA HIS A 321 -12.40 -11.48 10.89
C HIS A 321 -13.78 -11.02 10.41
N ASN A 322 -14.01 -11.12 9.10
CA ASN A 322 -15.22 -10.68 8.43
C ASN A 322 -16.25 -11.80 8.36
N ILE A 323 -17.03 -11.96 9.43
CA ILE A 323 -18.11 -12.95 9.51
C ILE A 323 -19.28 -12.44 8.68
N HIS A 324 -19.30 -12.84 7.42
CA HIS A 324 -20.26 -12.37 6.42
C HIS A 324 -21.71 -12.30 6.93
N LYS A 325 -22.34 -11.13 6.80
CA LYS A 325 -23.71 -10.81 7.27
C LYS A 325 -23.95 -10.96 8.77
N VAL A 326 -22.89 -11.06 9.59
CA VAL A 326 -22.98 -11.15 11.05
C VAL A 326 -22.23 -9.99 11.68
N SER A 327 -20.91 -9.96 11.54
CA SER A 327 -20.06 -8.89 12.07
C SER A 327 -18.70 -8.87 11.39
N MET A 328 -18.03 -7.72 11.42
CA MET A 328 -16.61 -7.63 11.08
C MET A 328 -15.83 -7.26 12.33
N ASP A 329 -15.08 -8.23 12.86
CA ASP A 329 -14.32 -8.07 14.09
C ASP A 329 -12.88 -7.62 13.78
N LEU A 330 -12.44 -6.53 14.42
CA LEU A 330 -11.11 -5.96 14.25
C LEU A 330 -10.26 -6.25 15.50
N TRP A 331 -9.30 -7.15 15.36
CA TRP A 331 -8.38 -7.55 16.42
C TRP A 331 -7.05 -6.82 16.26
N PHE A 332 -6.74 -5.94 17.21
CA PHE A 332 -5.50 -5.17 17.21
C PHE A 332 -4.43 -5.91 18.01
N LEU A 333 -3.23 -6.04 17.44
CA LEU A 333 -2.06 -6.48 18.18
C LEU A 333 -1.61 -5.35 19.11
N THR A 334 -1.72 -5.55 20.42
CA THR A 334 -1.37 -4.52 21.41
C THR A 334 -0.01 -4.75 22.06
N ASP A 335 0.50 -5.98 22.03
CA ASP A 335 1.81 -6.35 22.53
C ASP A 335 2.39 -7.39 21.57
N PHE A 336 3.41 -7.00 20.81
CA PHE A 336 4.05 -7.85 19.81
C PHE A 336 4.82 -9.00 20.48
N GLU A 337 5.63 -8.69 21.50
CA GLU A 337 6.47 -9.67 22.21
C GLU A 337 5.63 -10.78 22.86
N LYS A 338 4.46 -10.42 23.39
CA LYS A 338 3.55 -11.38 24.03
C LYS A 338 2.48 -11.94 23.10
N GLY A 339 2.37 -11.44 21.86
CA GLY A 339 1.32 -11.84 20.92
C GLY A 339 -0.10 -11.56 21.43
N ILE A 340 -0.33 -10.44 22.13
CA ILE A 340 -1.63 -10.13 22.75
C ILE A 340 -2.52 -9.39 21.75
N TRP A 341 -3.70 -9.97 21.51
CA TRP A 341 -4.72 -9.41 20.63
C TRP A 341 -5.92 -8.89 21.42
N VAL A 342 -6.38 -7.68 21.08
CA VAL A 342 -7.57 -7.06 21.65
C VAL A 342 -8.57 -6.76 20.54
N LYS A 343 -9.78 -7.30 20.66
CA LYS A 343 -10.92 -6.91 19.81
C LYS A 343 -11.35 -5.50 20.20
N LYS A 344 -10.96 -4.49 19.42
CA LYS A 344 -11.36 -3.09 19.67
C LYS A 344 -12.71 -2.76 19.05
N TYR A 345 -13.02 -3.37 17.91
CA TYR A 345 -14.26 -3.12 17.19
C TYR A 345 -14.92 -4.44 16.77
N SER A 346 -16.25 -4.42 16.77
CA SER A 346 -17.10 -5.42 16.15
C SER A 346 -18.13 -4.66 15.34
N LEU A 347 -17.88 -4.53 14.04
CA LEU A 347 -18.71 -3.74 13.14
C LEU A 347 -19.97 -4.55 12.75
N PRO A 348 -21.12 -3.89 12.56
CA PRO A 348 -22.40 -4.56 12.34
C PRO A 348 -22.47 -5.32 11.01
N SER A 349 -23.49 -6.16 10.87
CA SER A 349 -23.70 -7.07 9.74
C SER A 349 -23.74 -6.40 8.37
N HIS A 350 -24.23 -5.16 8.29
CA HIS A 350 -24.33 -4.41 7.03
C HIS A 350 -22.96 -3.86 6.54
N VAL A 351 -21.97 -3.78 7.43
CA VAL A 351 -20.55 -3.52 7.13
C VAL A 351 -19.82 -4.81 6.75
N ALA A 352 -20.22 -5.95 7.32
CA ALA A 352 -19.61 -7.26 7.13
C ALA A 352 -19.94 -7.90 5.76
N ARG A 353 -19.42 -7.28 4.69
CA ARG A 353 -19.59 -7.69 3.28
C ARG A 353 -18.37 -8.48 2.80
N LEU A 354 -18.58 -9.54 2.01
CA LEU A 354 -17.48 -10.33 1.45
C LEU A 354 -16.59 -9.47 0.56
N PHE A 355 -15.27 -9.69 0.62
CA PHE A 355 -14.26 -8.93 -0.15
C PHE A 355 -14.21 -7.42 0.16
N TRP A 356 -14.73 -6.99 1.30
CA TRP A 356 -14.53 -5.64 1.83
C TRP A 356 -13.46 -5.65 2.91
N TYR A 357 -12.50 -4.74 2.80
CA TYR A 357 -11.29 -4.75 3.61
C TYR A 357 -11.00 -3.35 4.16
N PRO A 358 -10.87 -3.18 5.48
CA PRO A 358 -10.40 -1.92 6.04
C PRO A 358 -8.94 -1.71 5.66
N PHE A 359 -8.56 -0.47 5.36
CA PHE A 359 -7.17 -0.15 5.03
C PHE A 359 -6.68 1.18 5.60
N LEU A 360 -7.58 2.01 6.13
CA LEU A 360 -7.23 3.28 6.77
C LEU A 360 -8.23 3.57 7.90
N MET A 361 -7.72 4.05 9.03
CA MET A 361 -8.51 4.61 10.13
C MET A 361 -8.02 6.04 10.37
N LEU A 362 -8.96 6.99 10.48
CA LEU A 362 -8.66 8.38 10.79
C LEU A 362 -8.70 8.62 12.31
N ASP A 363 -8.11 9.73 12.75
CA ASP A 363 -8.08 10.14 14.17
C ASP A 363 -9.49 10.38 14.75
N ASP A 364 -10.44 10.75 13.89
CA ASP A 364 -11.85 10.88 14.24
C ASP A 364 -12.61 9.54 14.27
N GLY A 365 -11.92 8.41 14.15
CA GLY A 365 -12.48 7.07 14.26
C GLY A 365 -13.19 6.56 12.99
N ARG A 366 -13.28 7.35 11.93
CA ARG A 366 -13.79 6.86 10.64
C ARG A 366 -12.86 5.81 10.05
N ILE A 367 -13.44 4.76 9.49
CA ILE A 367 -12.72 3.64 8.87
C ILE A 367 -13.03 3.64 7.37
N PHE A 368 -11.98 3.60 6.56
CA PHE A 368 -12.09 3.47 5.11
C PHE A 368 -11.91 2.01 4.70
N PHE A 369 -12.81 1.58 3.83
CA PHE A 369 -12.87 0.24 3.27
C PHE A 369 -12.63 0.32 1.78
N SER A 370 -11.90 -0.67 1.28
CA SER A 370 -11.82 -0.96 -0.14
C SER A 370 -12.41 -2.34 -0.37
N GLY A 371 -13.31 -2.47 -1.34
CA GLY A 371 -13.97 -3.74 -1.62
C GLY A 371 -14.64 -3.78 -2.97
N MET A 372 -15.37 -4.87 -3.22
CA MET A 372 -16.11 -5.09 -4.46
C MET A 372 -17.42 -5.79 -4.11
N ASP A 373 -18.54 -5.34 -4.69
CA ASP A 373 -19.82 -5.99 -4.48
C ASP A 373 -19.99 -7.15 -5.46
N CYS A 374 -20.08 -8.38 -4.93
CA CYS A 374 -19.97 -9.61 -5.71
C CYS A 374 -21.12 -9.86 -6.69
N LEU A 375 -22.22 -9.11 -6.58
CA LEU A 375 -23.46 -9.35 -7.33
C LEU A 375 -23.35 -8.96 -8.80
N GLU A 376 -22.46 -8.03 -9.16
CA GLU A 376 -22.33 -7.60 -10.56
C GLU A 376 -21.29 -8.41 -11.36
N GLY A 377 -20.27 -8.99 -10.72
CA GLY A 377 -19.14 -9.64 -11.42
C GLY A 377 -19.24 -11.15 -11.68
N ILE A 378 -20.17 -11.88 -11.06
CA ILE A 378 -20.30 -13.34 -11.28
C ILE A 378 -21.20 -13.67 -12.48
N LEU A 379 -22.11 -12.76 -12.85
CA LEU A 379 -23.06 -12.97 -13.96
C LEU A 379 -22.68 -12.24 -15.25
N SER A 380 -21.74 -11.28 -15.19
CA SER A 380 -21.23 -10.57 -16.36
C SER A 380 -19.98 -11.29 -16.86
N GLY A 381 -20.15 -12.09 -17.90
CA GLY A 381 -19.04 -12.65 -18.65
C GLY A 381 -18.18 -11.53 -19.24
N GLY A 382 -17.12 -11.14 -18.52
CA GLY A 382 -16.05 -10.29 -19.03
C GLY A 382 -16.00 -8.84 -18.55
N GLU A 383 -16.97 -8.34 -17.78
CA GLU A 383 -16.88 -7.00 -17.19
C GLU A 383 -16.29 -7.09 -15.77
N GLN A 384 -15.10 -6.50 -15.57
CA GLN A 384 -14.48 -6.34 -14.25
C GLN A 384 -15.44 -5.51 -13.40
N GLY A 385 -16.12 -6.12 -12.44
CA GLY A 385 -17.03 -5.37 -11.58
C GLY A 385 -16.31 -4.21 -10.87
N GLU A 386 -17.08 -3.19 -10.54
CA GLU A 386 -16.54 -1.97 -9.97
C GLU A 386 -16.11 -2.22 -8.52
N GLY A 387 -14.87 -1.85 -8.22
CA GLY A 387 -14.38 -1.74 -6.85
C GLY A 387 -14.89 -0.44 -6.23
N PHE A 388 -15.01 -0.40 -4.92
CA PHE A 388 -15.47 0.79 -4.20
C PHE A 388 -14.53 1.11 -3.05
N LEU A 389 -14.27 2.40 -2.89
CA LEU A 389 -13.72 3.00 -1.69
C LEU A 389 -14.85 3.67 -0.92
N GLN A 390 -15.04 3.32 0.35
CA GLN A 390 -16.09 3.92 1.16
C GLN A 390 -15.63 4.14 2.60
N SER A 391 -16.01 5.28 3.19
CA SER A 391 -15.81 5.52 4.61
C SER A 391 -17.05 5.18 5.42
N TYR A 392 -16.83 4.66 6.63
CA TYR A 392 -17.86 4.35 7.61
C TYR A 392 -17.49 4.99 8.95
N ASP A 393 -18.46 5.63 9.58
CA ASP A 393 -18.35 6.17 10.93
C ASP A 393 -19.04 5.23 11.94
N PRO A 394 -18.27 4.48 12.76
CA PRO A 394 -18.84 3.57 13.75
C PRO A 394 -19.64 4.26 14.86
N ARG A 395 -19.50 5.58 15.04
CA ARG A 395 -20.18 6.33 16.12
C ARG A 395 -21.62 6.66 15.76
N ASN A 396 -21.84 6.97 14.49
CA ASN A 396 -23.14 7.40 13.96
C ASN A 396 -23.81 6.35 13.08
N ASP A 397 -23.11 5.26 12.77
CA ASP A 397 -23.57 4.18 11.89
C ASP A 397 -23.90 4.69 10.47
N THR A 398 -23.02 5.55 9.93
CA THR A 398 -23.24 6.22 8.65
C THR A 398 -22.10 5.97 7.67
N TYR A 399 -22.44 5.90 6.39
CA TYR A 399 -21.49 5.86 5.27
C TYR A 399 -21.36 7.23 4.61
N ALA A 400 -20.17 7.50 4.07
CA ALA A 400 -20.01 8.54 3.06
C ALA A 400 -20.23 7.99 1.65
N ASP A 401 -20.22 8.89 0.66
CA ASP A 401 -20.26 8.54 -0.75
C ASP A 401 -19.13 7.58 -1.10
N ALA A 402 -19.47 6.58 -1.92
CA ALA A 402 -18.50 5.63 -2.42
C ALA A 402 -17.77 6.22 -3.63
N LEU A 403 -16.46 6.04 -3.68
CA LEU A 403 -15.63 6.35 -4.85
C LEU A 403 -15.38 5.05 -5.62
N GLU A 404 -15.71 5.05 -6.90
CA GLU A 404 -15.43 3.94 -7.80
C GLU A 404 -13.94 3.76 -8.03
N LEU A 405 -13.51 2.50 -8.02
CA LEU A 405 -12.15 2.05 -8.25
C LEU A 405 -12.18 0.92 -9.27
N ARG A 406 -11.23 0.92 -10.20
CA ARG A 406 -11.09 -0.20 -11.14
C ARG A 406 -10.63 -1.50 -10.47
N ASP A 407 -9.69 -1.41 -9.54
CA ASP A 407 -9.24 -2.55 -8.73
C ASP A 407 -9.12 -2.12 -7.26
N PRO A 408 -9.97 -2.64 -6.35
CA PRO A 408 -9.96 -2.26 -4.94
C PRO A 408 -8.68 -2.71 -4.20
N ARG A 409 -7.88 -3.59 -4.80
CA ARG A 409 -6.60 -4.04 -4.24
C ARG A 409 -5.47 -3.07 -4.58
N SER A 410 -5.62 -2.30 -5.66
CA SER A 410 -4.60 -1.42 -6.23
C SER A 410 -4.64 -0.02 -5.60
N ILE A 411 -4.45 0.02 -4.28
CA ILE A 411 -4.51 1.25 -3.47
C ILE A 411 -3.44 1.21 -2.38
N CYS A 412 -2.67 2.29 -2.24
CA CYS A 412 -1.78 2.48 -1.10
C CYS A 412 -1.87 3.89 -0.52
N ILE A 413 -1.33 4.07 0.69
CA ILE A 413 -1.31 5.35 1.39
C ILE A 413 -0.02 6.09 1.01
N TYR A 414 -0.16 7.18 0.28
CA TYR A 414 0.95 8.06 -0.06
C TYR A 414 1.24 9.03 1.08
N THR A 415 2.45 8.97 1.62
CA THR A 415 2.85 9.81 2.75
C THR A 415 3.68 11.03 2.34
N GLY A 416 3.97 11.23 1.05
CA GLY A 416 4.65 12.42 0.58
C GLY A 416 3.79 13.69 0.71
N SER A 417 4.40 14.85 0.55
CA SER A 417 3.71 16.14 0.68
C SER A 417 3.13 16.58 -0.66
N VAL A 418 1.91 17.15 -0.64
CA VAL A 418 1.33 17.86 -1.79
C VAL A 418 2.26 18.97 -2.28
N LEU A 419 3.00 19.63 -1.38
CA LEU A 419 3.93 20.68 -1.74
C LEU A 419 5.11 20.16 -2.58
N SER A 420 5.41 18.87 -2.50
CA SER A 420 6.45 18.24 -3.31
C SER A 420 5.95 17.74 -4.67
N LEU A 421 4.63 17.71 -4.89
CA LEU A 421 4.03 17.17 -6.12
C LEU A 421 4.00 18.17 -7.27
#